data_AF-A0AAJ4TC44-F1
#
_entry.id   AF-A0AAJ4TC44-F1
#
_cell.length_a   1.000
_cell.length_b   1.000
_cell.length_c   1.000
_cell.angle_alpha   90.00
_cell.angle_beta   90.00
_cell.angle_gamma   90.00
#
_symmetry.space_group_name_H-M   'P 1'
#
loop_
_entity.id
_entity.type
_entity.pdbx_description
1 polymer ?
#
loop_
_entity_poly.entity_id
_entity_poly.type
_entity_poly.pdbx_seq_one_letter_code
_entity_poly.pdbx_strand_id
1 'polypeptide(L)'
;MAGLRKFFAVVPVLILSVFVLSVAAQAFSETRRFSDVVALARIADDKSGLAHDLLAKTVDGLHPVVAEKICRSDIVKAGLRLVLADLDANGQDATSEAGTARLGFAESYIRHALSCLPANGDVWLRLAMVRSLRNASPMEIAVLMNFSQLYGPADANLIRGRFVMWQQFPKDTLPQADAARNADTAVVCGKEGEILRWTLRKICPQQPQAGMKRTMPLP
;
A
#
# COMPACT_ATOMS: atom_id res chain seq x y z
N MET A 1 -54.97 -26.22 -1.81
CA MET A 1 -53.82 -25.99 -0.90
C MET A 1 -52.47 -26.48 -1.45
N ALA A 2 -52.38 -27.54 -2.26
CA ALA A 2 -51.10 -28.05 -2.78
C ALA A 2 -50.36 -27.11 -3.77
N GLY A 3 -51.08 -26.35 -4.60
CA GLY A 3 -50.48 -25.41 -5.58
C GLY A 3 -49.82 -24.19 -4.94
N LEU A 4 -50.44 -23.64 -3.88
CA LEU A 4 -49.93 -22.47 -3.17
C LEU A 4 -48.58 -22.77 -2.48
N ARG A 5 -48.45 -23.96 -1.90
CA ARG A 5 -47.22 -24.43 -1.23
C ARG A 5 -46.05 -24.65 -2.20
N LYS A 6 -46.33 -25.06 -3.44
CA LYS A 6 -45.31 -25.13 -4.52
C LYS A 6 -44.91 -23.74 -4.99
N PHE A 7 -45.85 -22.81 -5.12
CA PHE A 7 -45.56 -21.42 -5.49
C PHE A 7 -44.63 -20.74 -4.47
N PHE A 8 -44.92 -20.91 -3.17
CA PHE A 8 -44.07 -20.41 -2.09
C PHE A 8 -42.67 -21.05 -2.04
N ALA A 9 -42.46 -22.23 -2.62
CA ALA A 9 -41.15 -22.87 -2.70
C ALA A 9 -40.37 -22.49 -3.97
N VAL A 10 -41.06 -22.30 -5.10
CA VAL A 10 -40.42 -22.00 -6.40
C VAL A 10 -40.00 -20.53 -6.52
N VAL A 11 -40.83 -19.61 -6.02
CA VAL A 11 -40.54 -18.17 -6.07
C VAL A 11 -39.21 -17.80 -5.38
N PRO A 12 -38.90 -18.23 -4.14
CA PRO A 12 -37.63 -17.89 -3.51
C PRO A 12 -36.43 -18.53 -4.24
N VAL A 13 -36.59 -19.71 -4.83
CA VAL A 13 -35.53 -20.35 -5.65
C VAL A 13 -35.25 -19.54 -6.91
N LEU A 14 -36.29 -19.03 -7.58
CA LEU A 14 -36.14 -18.14 -8.74
C LEU A 14 -35.51 -16.79 -8.35
N ILE A 15 -35.90 -16.22 -7.22
CA ILE A 15 -35.31 -14.96 -6.73
C ILE A 15 -33.81 -15.17 -6.44
N LEU A 16 -33.46 -16.27 -5.77
CA LEU A 16 -32.06 -16.60 -5.48
C LEU A 16 -31.27 -16.86 -6.76
N SER A 17 -31.83 -17.59 -7.74
CA SER A 17 -31.12 -17.85 -8.99
C SER A 17 -30.89 -16.58 -9.81
N VAL A 18 -31.88 -15.69 -9.91
CA VAL A 18 -31.75 -14.38 -10.57
C VAL A 18 -30.75 -13.50 -9.83
N PHE A 19 -30.77 -13.48 -8.50
CA PHE A 19 -29.81 -12.73 -7.70
C PHE A 19 -28.36 -13.21 -7.94
N VAL A 20 -28.13 -14.52 -7.89
CA VAL A 20 -26.81 -15.11 -8.16
C VAL A 20 -26.36 -14.82 -9.60
N LEU A 21 -27.24 -14.94 -10.59
CA LEU A 21 -26.95 -14.60 -11.99
C LEU A 21 -26.61 -13.12 -12.15
N SER A 22 -27.31 -12.22 -11.46
CA SER A 22 -27.04 -10.78 -11.49
C SER A 22 -25.66 -10.45 -10.90
N VAL A 23 -25.32 -11.04 -9.75
CA VAL A 23 -24.00 -10.87 -9.12
C VAL A 23 -22.89 -11.43 -10.02
N ALA A 24 -23.12 -12.59 -10.64
CA ALA A 24 -22.15 -13.18 -11.57
C ALA A 24 -21.94 -12.32 -12.83
N ALA A 25 -23.02 -11.76 -13.39
CA ALA A 25 -22.95 -10.88 -14.55
C ALA A 25 -22.18 -9.58 -14.24
N GLN A 26 -22.40 -8.99 -13.06
CA GLN A 26 -21.65 -7.83 -12.59
C GLN A 26 -20.16 -8.15 -12.42
N ALA A 27 -19.85 -9.25 -11.73
CA ALA A 27 -18.47 -9.69 -11.55
C ALA A 27 -17.76 -9.96 -12.89
N PHE A 28 -18.46 -10.52 -13.87
CA PHE A 28 -17.90 -10.78 -15.21
C PHE A 28 -17.69 -9.48 -16.02
N SER A 29 -18.64 -8.53 -15.93
CA SER A 29 -18.53 -7.21 -16.54
C SER A 29 -17.32 -6.43 -16.01
N GLU A 30 -17.15 -6.37 -14.68
CA GLU A 30 -15.99 -5.72 -14.05
C GLU A 30 -14.67 -6.41 -14.42
N THR A 31 -14.66 -7.74 -14.47
CA THR A 31 -13.47 -8.51 -14.89
C THR A 31 -13.04 -8.12 -16.30
N ARG A 32 -13.97 -8.01 -17.24
CA ARG A 32 -13.64 -7.60 -18.62
C ARG A 32 -13.17 -6.16 -18.70
N ARG A 33 -13.83 -5.24 -17.99
CA ARG A 33 -13.52 -3.80 -18.03
C ARG A 33 -12.15 -3.47 -17.43
N PHE A 34 -11.71 -4.21 -16.40
CA PHE A 34 -10.47 -3.93 -15.68
C PHE A 34 -9.40 -5.03 -15.83
N SER A 35 -9.59 -5.99 -16.74
CA SER A 35 -8.59 -7.02 -17.04
C SER A 35 -7.25 -6.38 -17.45
N ASP A 36 -7.31 -5.34 -18.28
CA ASP A 36 -6.13 -4.64 -18.76
C ASP A 36 -5.39 -3.95 -17.63
N VAL A 37 -6.09 -3.37 -16.64
CA VAL A 37 -5.48 -2.77 -15.45
C VAL A 37 -4.69 -3.81 -14.65
N VAL A 38 -5.26 -4.99 -14.43
CA VAL A 38 -4.58 -6.07 -13.70
C VAL A 38 -3.39 -6.62 -14.48
N ALA A 39 -3.53 -6.75 -15.80
CA ALA A 39 -2.45 -7.21 -16.67
C ALA A 39 -1.29 -6.20 -16.74
N LEU A 40 -1.61 -4.93 -16.98
CA LEU A 40 -0.64 -3.84 -17.07
C LEU A 40 0.06 -3.59 -15.73
N ALA A 41 -0.63 -3.73 -14.60
CA ALA A 41 0.01 -3.63 -13.29
C ALA A 41 1.11 -4.69 -13.09
N ARG A 42 0.93 -5.91 -13.63
CA ARG A 42 1.98 -6.94 -13.59
C ARG A 42 3.17 -6.59 -14.48
N ILE A 43 2.92 -5.97 -15.62
CA ILE A 43 3.98 -5.53 -16.54
C ILE A 43 4.72 -4.32 -15.96
N ALA A 44 4.04 -3.43 -15.23
CA ALA A 44 4.66 -2.31 -14.54
C ALA A 44 5.66 -2.77 -13.47
N ASP A 45 5.44 -3.94 -12.85
CA ASP A 45 6.35 -4.55 -11.88
C ASP A 45 7.58 -5.22 -12.53
N ASP A 46 7.56 -5.47 -13.84
CA ASP A 46 8.72 -6.05 -14.56
C ASP A 46 9.84 -5.03 -14.73
N LYS A 47 11.09 -5.51 -14.86
CA LYS A 47 12.30 -4.65 -14.93
C LYS A 47 12.29 -3.62 -16.07
N SER A 48 11.51 -3.85 -17.11
CA SER A 48 11.34 -2.92 -18.24
C SER A 48 10.30 -1.83 -17.97
N GLY A 49 9.45 -2.00 -16.96
CA GLY A 49 8.34 -1.11 -16.64
C GLY A 49 7.33 -0.94 -17.78
N LEU A 50 6.42 0.01 -17.61
CA LEU A 50 5.58 0.54 -18.69
C LEU A 50 6.19 1.83 -19.25
N ALA A 51 6.02 2.05 -20.55
CA ALA A 51 6.33 3.35 -21.15
C ALA A 51 5.52 4.46 -20.46
N HIS A 52 6.12 5.64 -20.26
CA HIS A 52 5.54 6.70 -19.44
C HIS A 52 4.18 7.18 -19.96
N ASP A 53 4.01 7.24 -21.27
CA ASP A 53 2.77 7.63 -21.97
C ASP A 53 1.67 6.57 -21.80
N LEU A 54 2.03 5.29 -21.95
CA LEU A 54 1.12 4.18 -21.73
C LEU A 54 0.68 4.10 -20.26
N LEU A 55 1.59 4.37 -19.33
CA LEU A 55 1.31 4.38 -17.90
C LEU A 55 0.32 5.51 -17.53
N ALA A 56 0.57 6.73 -17.99
CA ALA A 56 -0.32 7.86 -17.76
C ALA A 56 -1.74 7.59 -18.31
N LYS A 57 -1.84 7.08 -19.54
CA LYS A 57 -3.12 6.70 -20.15
C LYS A 57 -3.84 5.60 -19.37
N THR A 58 -3.10 4.65 -18.82
CA THR A 58 -3.68 3.56 -18.01
C THR A 58 -4.23 4.10 -16.70
N VAL A 59 -3.52 5.04 -16.07
CA VAL A 59 -3.93 5.70 -14.82
C VAL A 59 -5.18 6.55 -15.03
N ASP A 60 -5.30 7.26 -16.16
CA ASP A 60 -6.53 7.98 -16.52
C ASP A 60 -7.75 7.05 -16.56
N GLY A 61 -7.56 5.79 -16.99
CA GLY A 61 -8.58 4.74 -16.97
C GLY A 61 -9.05 4.31 -15.58
N LEU A 62 -8.41 4.75 -14.50
CA LEU A 62 -8.73 4.36 -13.12
C LEU A 62 -9.74 5.28 -12.42
N HIS A 63 -10.07 6.45 -12.99
CA HIS A 63 -11.09 7.34 -12.43
C HIS A 63 -12.42 6.64 -12.10
N PRO A 64 -12.95 5.74 -12.97
CA PRO A 64 -14.17 5.00 -12.66
C PRO A 64 -14.06 4.09 -11.43
N VAL A 65 -12.87 3.56 -11.10
CA VAL A 65 -12.69 2.71 -9.91
C VAL A 65 -13.06 3.47 -8.64
N VAL A 66 -12.65 4.74 -8.56
CA VAL A 66 -12.96 5.63 -7.44
C VAL A 66 -14.41 6.12 -7.52
N ALA A 67 -14.84 6.60 -8.70
CA ALA A 67 -16.16 7.20 -8.87
C ALA A 67 -17.31 6.20 -8.65
N GLU A 68 -17.15 4.96 -9.13
CA GLU A 68 -18.13 3.87 -9.00
C GLU A 68 -17.94 3.07 -7.70
N LYS A 69 -16.98 3.46 -6.85
CA LYS A 69 -16.66 2.81 -5.56
C LYS A 69 -16.37 1.31 -5.67
N ILE A 70 -15.63 0.91 -6.70
CA ILE A 70 -15.29 -0.50 -6.96
C ILE A 70 -14.30 -0.98 -5.89
N CYS A 71 -14.68 -2.01 -5.13
CA CYS A 71 -13.87 -2.55 -4.02
C CYS A 71 -13.28 -3.95 -4.26
N ARG A 72 -13.25 -4.42 -5.51
CA ARG A 72 -12.61 -5.70 -5.82
C ARG A 72 -11.09 -5.61 -5.58
N SER A 73 -10.59 -6.44 -4.67
CA SER A 73 -9.23 -6.31 -4.10
C SER A 73 -8.10 -6.39 -5.13
N ASP A 74 -8.22 -7.24 -6.15
CA ASP A 74 -7.27 -7.36 -7.25
C ASP A 74 -7.21 -6.10 -8.12
N ILE A 75 -8.37 -5.53 -8.47
CA ILE A 75 -8.48 -4.28 -9.22
C ILE A 75 -7.90 -3.11 -8.42
N VAL A 76 -8.33 -2.96 -7.15
CA VAL A 76 -7.88 -1.86 -6.29
C VAL A 76 -6.37 -1.90 -6.09
N LYS A 77 -5.80 -3.08 -5.79
CA LYS A 77 -4.35 -3.24 -5.62
C LYS A 77 -3.58 -3.03 -6.93
N ALA A 78 -4.09 -3.52 -8.06
CA ALA A 78 -3.47 -3.31 -9.36
C ALA A 78 -3.44 -1.82 -9.74
N GLY A 79 -4.58 -1.13 -9.62
CA GLY A 79 -4.64 0.30 -9.88
C GLY A 79 -3.79 1.12 -8.90
N LEU A 80 -3.70 0.72 -7.62
CA LEU A 80 -2.80 1.38 -6.68
C LEU A 80 -1.33 1.29 -7.13
N ARG A 81 -0.90 0.12 -7.60
CA ARG A 81 0.46 -0.06 -8.14
C ARG A 81 0.72 0.86 -9.33
N LEU A 82 -0.22 0.93 -10.28
CA LEU A 82 -0.10 1.79 -11.47
C LEU A 82 -0.07 3.28 -11.10
N VAL A 83 -0.91 3.71 -10.17
CA VAL A 83 -0.92 5.09 -9.65
C VAL A 83 0.42 5.45 -9.02
N LEU A 84 0.99 4.55 -8.21
CA LEU A 84 2.30 4.79 -7.58
C LEU A 84 3.44 4.76 -8.60
N ALA A 85 3.39 3.85 -9.57
CA ALA A 85 4.35 3.80 -10.66
C ALA A 85 4.32 5.10 -11.50
N ASP A 86 3.14 5.68 -11.73
CA ASP A 86 3.02 6.97 -12.43
C ASP A 86 3.61 8.12 -11.62
N LEU A 87 3.42 8.12 -10.30
CA LEU A 87 4.09 9.08 -9.42
C LEU A 87 5.62 8.94 -9.49
N ASP A 88 6.15 7.72 -9.47
CA ASP A 88 7.59 7.49 -9.53
C ASP A 88 8.18 7.88 -10.91
N ALA A 89 7.45 7.61 -12.01
CA ALA A 89 7.91 7.89 -13.38
C ALA A 89 7.75 9.37 -13.79
N ASN A 90 6.64 10.00 -13.40
CA ASN A 90 6.20 11.31 -13.91
C ASN A 90 6.07 12.40 -12.82
N GLY A 91 6.35 12.08 -11.55
CA GLY A 91 6.18 12.98 -10.40
C GLY A 91 7.38 13.86 -10.05
N GLN A 92 8.38 13.98 -10.92
CA GLN A 92 9.64 14.69 -10.61
C GLN A 92 9.47 16.19 -10.31
N ASP A 93 8.38 16.83 -10.76
CA ASP A 93 8.02 18.19 -10.37
C ASP A 93 6.64 18.20 -9.68
N ALA A 94 6.65 17.90 -8.38
CA ALA A 94 5.47 17.96 -7.51
C ALA A 94 4.85 19.36 -7.41
N THR A 95 5.59 20.42 -7.76
CA THR A 95 5.14 21.81 -7.69
C THR A 95 4.47 22.31 -8.96
N SER A 96 4.69 21.62 -10.09
CA SER A 96 3.93 21.85 -11.32
C SER A 96 2.44 21.56 -11.13
N GLU A 97 1.60 22.19 -11.94
CA GLU A 97 0.16 21.93 -11.98
C GLU A 97 -0.14 20.45 -12.25
N ALA A 98 0.58 19.85 -13.21
CA ALA A 98 0.45 18.45 -13.56
C ALA A 98 0.92 17.51 -12.44
N GLY A 99 1.99 17.85 -11.73
CA GLY A 99 2.46 17.11 -10.56
C GLY A 99 1.46 17.17 -9.39
N THR A 100 0.91 18.36 -9.14
CA THR A 100 -0.13 18.56 -8.12
C THR A 100 -1.39 17.76 -8.42
N ALA A 101 -1.84 17.74 -9.69
CA ALA A 101 -2.99 16.95 -10.12
C ALA A 101 -2.75 15.44 -9.93
N ARG A 102 -1.56 14.94 -10.30
CA ARG A 102 -1.19 13.53 -10.09
C ARG A 102 -1.17 13.14 -8.61
N LEU A 103 -0.55 13.96 -7.76
CA LEU A 103 -0.55 13.74 -6.31
C LEU A 103 -1.97 13.79 -5.71
N GLY A 104 -2.82 14.69 -6.21
CA GLY A 104 -4.22 14.78 -5.83
C GLY A 104 -5.01 13.51 -6.19
N PHE A 105 -4.86 13.02 -7.42
CA PHE A 105 -5.49 11.77 -7.84
C PHE A 105 -4.96 10.58 -7.04
N ALA A 106 -3.65 10.49 -6.82
CA ALA A 106 -3.06 9.43 -6.03
C ALA A 106 -3.59 9.39 -4.60
N GLU A 107 -3.70 10.54 -3.92
CA GLU A 107 -4.32 10.61 -2.60
C GLU A 107 -5.79 10.13 -2.65
N SER A 108 -6.56 10.59 -3.64
CA SER A 108 -7.97 10.17 -3.79
C SER A 108 -8.09 8.66 -3.98
N TYR A 109 -7.24 8.08 -4.84
CA TYR A 109 -7.22 6.65 -5.11
C TYR A 109 -6.80 5.85 -3.87
N ILE A 110 -5.77 6.29 -3.13
CA ILE A 110 -5.32 5.62 -1.90
C ILE A 110 -6.40 5.67 -0.81
N ARG A 111 -7.12 6.79 -0.67
CA ARG A 111 -8.24 6.90 0.29
C ARG A 111 -9.39 5.97 -0.08
N HIS A 112 -9.70 5.85 -1.37
CA HIS A 112 -10.64 4.84 -1.86
C HIS A 112 -10.14 3.42 -1.54
N ALA A 113 -8.86 3.13 -1.81
CA ALA A 113 -8.26 1.84 -1.50
C ALA A 113 -8.34 1.51 0.01
N LEU A 114 -8.14 2.48 0.90
CA LEU A 114 -8.32 2.31 2.36
C LEU A 114 -9.78 2.03 2.73
N SER A 115 -10.74 2.64 2.04
CA SER A 115 -12.16 2.35 2.28
C SER A 115 -12.53 0.89 1.95
N CYS A 116 -11.85 0.30 0.97
CA CYS A 116 -12.03 -1.10 0.56
C CYS A 116 -11.15 -2.08 1.35
N LEU A 117 -9.94 -1.65 1.76
CA LEU A 117 -8.89 -2.49 2.37
C LEU A 117 -8.33 -1.82 3.65
N PRO A 118 -9.16 -1.56 4.68
CA PRO A 118 -8.76 -0.76 5.84
C PRO A 118 -7.67 -1.43 6.70
N ALA A 119 -7.59 -2.76 6.67
CA ALA A 119 -6.61 -3.54 7.41
C ALA A 119 -5.38 -3.90 6.57
N ASN A 120 -5.02 -3.09 5.58
CA ASN A 120 -3.84 -3.30 4.74
C ASN A 120 -2.74 -2.29 5.06
N GLY A 121 -1.67 -2.76 5.71
CA GLY A 121 -0.55 -1.91 6.14
C GLY A 121 0.23 -1.24 5.01
N ASP A 122 0.23 -1.80 3.79
CA ASP A 122 0.85 -1.17 2.61
C ASP A 122 0.09 0.09 2.22
N VAL A 123 -1.24 0.02 2.11
CA VAL A 123 -2.06 1.17 1.69
C VAL A 123 -1.88 2.35 2.66
N TRP A 124 -1.82 2.09 3.96
CA TRP A 124 -1.52 3.12 4.98
C TRP A 124 -0.13 3.75 4.80
N LEU A 125 0.89 2.92 4.52
CA LEU A 125 2.25 3.40 4.25
C LEU A 125 2.30 4.29 3.00
N ARG A 126 1.64 3.87 1.93
CA ARG A 126 1.57 4.63 0.68
C ARG A 126 0.85 5.96 0.88
N LEU A 127 -0.21 5.99 1.70
CA LEU A 127 -0.85 7.25 2.07
C LEU A 127 0.11 8.17 2.84
N ALA A 128 0.85 7.65 3.81
CA ALA A 128 1.83 8.43 4.56
C ALA A 128 2.89 9.06 3.65
N MET A 129 3.39 8.30 2.67
CA MET A 129 4.35 8.77 1.67
C MET A 129 3.76 9.90 0.80
N VAL A 130 2.58 9.69 0.23
CA VAL A 130 1.92 10.71 -0.61
C VAL A 130 1.59 11.97 0.20
N ARG A 131 1.12 11.83 1.44
CA ARG A 131 0.85 12.98 2.32
C ARG A 131 2.13 13.73 2.68
N SER A 132 3.26 13.03 2.87
CA SER A 132 4.57 13.67 3.06
C SER A 132 4.99 14.50 1.85
N LEU A 133 4.83 13.96 0.63
CA LEU A 133 5.09 14.70 -0.62
C LEU A 133 4.19 15.95 -0.78
N ARG A 134 3.01 15.93 -0.15
CA ARG A 134 2.09 17.08 -0.07
C ARG A 134 2.32 17.98 1.14
N ASN A 135 3.46 17.87 1.82
CA ASN A 135 3.84 18.65 3.00
C ASN A 135 2.83 18.54 4.16
N ALA A 136 2.23 17.35 4.36
CA ALA A 136 1.41 17.09 5.54
C ALA A 136 2.21 17.21 6.83
N SER A 137 1.52 17.48 7.95
CA SER A 137 2.18 17.63 9.25
C SER A 137 2.88 16.33 9.68
N PRO A 138 4.03 16.41 10.38
CA PRO A 138 4.70 15.23 10.94
C PRO A 138 3.78 14.35 11.78
N MET A 139 2.90 14.97 12.57
CA MET A 139 1.91 14.27 13.40
C MET A 139 0.99 13.37 12.56
N GLU A 140 0.47 13.91 11.46
CA GLU A 140 -0.41 13.15 10.58
C GLU A 140 0.34 11.96 9.97
N ILE A 141 1.57 12.18 9.51
CA ILE A 141 2.41 11.12 8.94
C ILE A 141 2.66 10.02 9.98
N ALA A 142 2.95 10.37 11.24
CA ALA A 142 3.10 9.38 12.32
C ALA A 142 1.85 8.54 12.55
N VAL A 143 0.66 9.15 12.55
CA VAL A 143 -0.59 8.41 12.72
C VAL A 143 -0.78 7.39 11.59
N LEU A 144 -0.57 7.79 10.34
CA LEU A 144 -0.70 6.90 9.19
C LEU A 144 0.33 5.75 9.25
N MET A 145 1.54 6.06 9.65
CA MET A 145 2.61 5.08 9.81
C MET A 145 2.35 4.10 10.96
N ASN A 146 1.71 4.55 12.05
CA ASN A 146 1.26 3.67 13.12
C ASN A 146 0.23 2.66 12.62
N PHE A 147 -0.72 3.09 11.77
CA PHE A 147 -1.66 2.16 11.14
C PHE A 147 -0.96 1.19 10.18
N SER A 148 0.05 1.64 9.43
CA SER A 148 0.88 0.74 8.62
C SER A 148 1.55 -0.33 9.46
N GLN A 149 2.13 0.03 10.61
CA GLN A 149 2.75 -0.92 11.53
C GLN A 149 1.71 -1.88 12.13
N LEU A 150 0.55 -1.36 12.56
CA LEU A 150 -0.52 -2.16 13.15
C LEU A 150 -1.03 -3.25 12.20
N TYR A 151 -1.23 -2.91 10.93
CA TYR A 151 -1.78 -3.81 9.91
C TYR A 151 -0.71 -4.52 9.05
N GLY A 152 0.57 -4.31 9.35
CA GLY A 152 1.69 -4.93 8.64
C GLY A 152 2.97 -4.96 9.49
N PRO A 153 2.95 -5.57 10.69
CA PRO A 153 4.04 -5.43 11.66
C PRO A 153 5.32 -6.18 11.27
N ALA A 154 5.21 -7.31 10.56
CA ALA A 154 6.34 -8.19 10.24
C ALA A 154 6.62 -8.29 8.73
N ASP A 155 5.95 -7.48 7.90
CA ASP A 155 6.21 -7.47 6.46
C ASP A 155 7.54 -6.76 6.16
N ALA A 156 8.48 -7.48 5.57
CA ALA A 156 9.82 -6.98 5.32
C ALA A 156 9.85 -5.74 4.40
N ASN A 157 8.98 -5.68 3.40
CA ASN A 157 8.93 -4.55 2.47
C ASN A 157 8.30 -3.33 3.16
N LEU A 158 7.27 -3.53 3.98
CA LEU A 158 6.68 -2.46 4.76
C LEU A 158 7.64 -1.93 5.82
N ILE A 159 8.38 -2.78 6.52
CA ILE A 159 9.40 -2.35 7.48
C ILE A 159 10.45 -1.49 6.77
N ARG A 160 10.97 -1.92 5.61
CA ARG A 160 11.92 -1.12 4.82
C ARG A 160 11.34 0.24 4.45
N GLY A 161 10.14 0.27 3.87
CA GLY A 161 9.48 1.52 3.49
C GLY A 161 9.19 2.41 4.69
N ARG A 162 8.82 1.83 5.84
CA ARG A 162 8.63 2.60 7.07
C ARG A 162 9.92 3.23 7.57
N PHE A 163 11.05 2.52 7.50
CA PHE A 163 12.35 3.08 7.89
C PHE A 163 12.83 4.21 6.97
N VAL A 164 12.46 4.22 5.68
CA VAL A 164 12.70 5.37 4.79
C VAL A 164 11.97 6.60 5.33
N MET A 165 10.71 6.45 5.77
CA MET A 165 9.94 7.54 6.36
C MET A 165 10.45 7.93 7.76
N TRP A 166 10.84 6.96 8.59
CA TRP A 166 11.38 7.23 9.93
C TRP A 166 12.66 8.05 9.91
N GLN A 167 13.46 7.97 8.85
CA GLN A 167 14.65 8.82 8.70
C GLN A 167 14.32 10.31 8.53
N GLN A 168 13.10 10.66 8.09
CA GLN A 168 12.66 12.05 7.94
C GLN A 168 12.31 12.71 9.28
N PHE A 169 12.07 11.92 10.33
CA PHE A 169 11.69 12.41 11.65
C PHE A 169 12.72 11.93 12.68
N PRO A 170 13.64 12.80 13.16
CA PRO A 170 14.64 12.42 14.13
C PRO A 170 14.06 11.70 15.36
N LYS A 171 14.88 10.96 16.09
CA LYS A 171 14.45 10.38 17.37
C LYS A 171 14.11 11.52 18.33
N ASP A 172 13.13 11.29 19.18
CA ASP A 172 12.65 12.21 20.22
C ASP A 172 11.91 13.47 19.71
N THR A 173 11.77 13.66 18.39
CA THR A 173 11.01 14.80 17.83
C THR A 173 9.52 14.51 17.65
N LEU A 174 9.11 13.23 17.69
CA LEU A 174 7.74 12.82 17.43
C LEU A 174 7.32 11.60 18.27
N PRO A 175 6.98 11.81 19.56
CA PRO A 175 6.68 10.72 20.50
C PRO A 175 5.58 9.76 20.03
N GLN A 176 4.65 10.25 19.21
CA GLN A 176 3.55 9.44 18.68
C GLN A 176 4.01 8.34 17.73
N ALA A 177 5.20 8.48 17.13
CA ALA A 177 5.80 7.47 16.26
C ALA A 177 6.66 6.45 17.02
N ASP A 178 6.99 6.70 18.30
CA ASP A 178 7.98 5.89 19.02
C ASP A 178 7.54 4.45 19.20
N ALA A 179 6.26 4.21 19.50
CA ALA A 179 5.75 2.86 19.66
C ALA A 179 5.93 2.02 18.38
N ALA A 180 5.49 2.53 17.23
CA ALA A 180 5.63 1.85 15.95
C ALA A 180 7.10 1.71 15.51
N ARG A 181 7.90 2.77 15.69
CA ARG A 181 9.34 2.76 15.39
C ARG A 181 10.09 1.73 16.24
N ASN A 182 9.79 1.65 17.53
CA ASN A 182 10.42 0.69 18.43
C ASN A 182 9.99 -0.74 18.10
N ALA A 183 8.73 -0.96 17.73
CA ALA A 183 8.27 -2.25 17.25
C ALA A 183 8.99 -2.68 15.96
N ASP A 184 9.10 -1.80 14.96
CA ASP A 184 9.87 -2.06 13.74
C ASP A 184 11.35 -2.35 14.04
N THR A 185 11.95 -1.58 14.96
CA THR A 185 13.34 -1.78 15.41
C THR A 185 13.51 -3.14 16.08
N ALA A 186 12.56 -3.56 16.92
CA ALA A 186 12.59 -4.85 17.59
C ALA A 186 12.54 -6.00 16.58
N VAL A 187 11.76 -5.88 15.50
CA VAL A 187 11.73 -6.88 14.42
C VAL A 187 13.08 -6.94 13.70
N VAL A 188 13.62 -5.81 13.26
CA VAL A 188 14.90 -5.76 12.52
C VAL A 188 16.08 -6.26 13.37
N CYS A 189 16.10 -5.92 14.65
CA CYS A 189 17.21 -6.28 15.55
C CYS A 189 17.01 -7.61 16.25
N GLY A 190 15.82 -8.21 16.17
CA GLY A 190 15.53 -9.55 16.65
C GLY A 190 16.18 -10.65 15.81
N LYS A 191 15.87 -11.90 16.15
CA LYS A 191 16.37 -13.08 15.42
C LYS A 191 15.82 -13.15 14.00
N GLU A 192 14.55 -12.81 13.81
CA GLU A 192 13.83 -12.89 12.54
C GLU A 192 14.23 -11.79 11.53
N GLY A 193 14.87 -10.72 12.01
CA GLY A 193 15.29 -9.59 11.19
C GLY A 193 16.58 -9.79 10.39
N GLU A 194 17.12 -11.01 10.31
CA GLU A 194 18.41 -11.27 9.66
C GLU A 194 18.44 -10.75 8.22
N ILE A 195 17.43 -11.08 7.40
CA ILE A 195 17.31 -10.62 6.01
C ILE A 195 17.16 -9.08 5.94
N LEU A 196 16.45 -8.48 6.90
CA LEU A 196 16.25 -7.03 6.93
C LEU A 196 17.55 -6.28 7.25
N ARG A 197 18.43 -6.86 8.07
CA ARG A 197 19.72 -6.25 8.41
C ARG A 197 20.66 -6.11 7.22
N TRP A 198 20.45 -6.81 6.11
CA TRP A 198 21.24 -6.59 4.88
C TRP A 198 21.07 -5.15 4.37
N THR A 199 19.85 -4.61 4.44
CA THR A 199 19.53 -3.24 4.01
C THR A 199 19.46 -2.24 5.17
N LEU A 200 19.23 -2.71 6.39
CA LEU A 200 18.90 -1.88 7.56
C LEU A 200 19.91 -1.99 8.71
N ARG A 201 21.13 -2.51 8.48
CA ARG A 201 22.13 -2.80 9.52
C ARG A 201 22.38 -1.66 10.52
N LYS A 202 22.36 -0.42 10.04
CA LYS A 202 22.68 0.78 10.84
C LYS A 202 21.62 1.14 11.90
N ILE A 203 20.44 0.51 11.85
CA ILE A 203 19.34 0.79 12.79
C ILE A 203 19.58 0.11 14.15
N CYS A 204 20.24 -1.05 14.16
CA CYS A 204 20.47 -1.78 15.39
C CYS A 204 21.61 -1.15 16.20
N PRO A 205 21.47 -1.08 17.54
CA PRO A 205 22.55 -0.62 18.40
C PRO A 205 23.79 -1.49 18.14
N GLN A 206 24.91 -0.86 17.81
CA GLN A 206 26.17 -1.57 17.76
C GLN A 206 26.55 -1.92 19.19
N GLN A 207 26.62 -3.21 19.49
CA GLN A 207 27.23 -3.66 20.74
C GLN A 207 28.65 -3.08 20.77
N PRO A 208 29.05 -2.35 21.83
CA PRO A 208 30.46 -1.98 22.00
C PRO A 208 31.26 -3.27 21.87
N GLN A 209 32.30 -3.29 21.04
CA GLN A 209 33.18 -4.44 20.93
C GLN A 209 33.77 -4.72 22.32
N ALA A 210 33.15 -5.65 23.05
CA ALA A 210 33.67 -6.13 24.31
C ALA A 210 34.92 -6.95 23.99
N GLY A 211 36.09 -6.33 24.19
CA GLY A 211 37.35 -7.05 24.38
C GLY A 211 38.09 -7.46 23.11
N MET A 212 38.66 -6.49 22.39
CA MET A 212 39.94 -6.73 21.73
C MET A 212 41.02 -5.98 22.52
N LYS A 213 41.47 -6.58 23.63
CA LYS A 213 42.74 -6.18 24.26
C LYS A 213 43.83 -6.43 23.22
N ARG A 214 44.25 -5.39 22.50
CA ARG A 214 45.54 -5.42 21.81
C ARG A 214 46.60 -5.47 22.89
N THR A 215 47.15 -6.66 23.13
CA THR A 215 48.44 -6.79 23.79
C THR A 215 49.48 -6.10 22.91
N MET A 216 49.89 -4.90 23.32
CA MET A 216 51.12 -4.28 22.83
C MET A 216 52.28 -5.14 23.34
N PRO A 217 53.21 -5.62 22.50
CA PRO A 217 54.50 -6.06 22.99
C PRO A 217 55.26 -4.82 23.45
N LEU A 218 55.66 -4.80 24.73
CA LEU A 218 56.60 -3.81 25.26
C LEU A 218 57.99 -4.07 24.66
N PRO A 219 58.76 -3.00 24.34
CA PRO A 219 60.19 -3.10 24.06
C PRO A 219 61.00 -3.39 25.32
#